data_AF-A0A2E2EF05-F1
#
_entry.id   AF-A0A2E2EF05-F1
#
_cell.length_a   1.000
_cell.length_b   1.000
_cell.length_c   1.000
_cell.angle_alpha   90.00
_cell.angle_beta   90.00
_cell.angle_gamma   90.00
#
_symmetry.space_group_name_H-M   'P 1'
#
loop_
_entity.id
_entity.type
_entity.pdbx_description
1 polymer ?
#
loop_
_entity_poly.entity_id
_entity_poly.type
_entity_poly.pdbx_seq_one_letter_code
_entity_poly.pdbx_strand_id
1 'polypeptide(L)'
;MSLNKVKRNIRHILHEVVVKIFPKSIRKRYFLSCQEASLMLEDKSRLNLLQQLKLNFHLFICQCCTDYKSQIMIITQYSKKLTQIKLTDKQKDKILSSQKKVIKKINSNQ
;
A
#
# COMPACT_ATOMS: atom_id res chain seq x y z
N MET A 1 -18.92 -14.85 -16.60
CA MET A 1 -18.57 -13.70 -15.72
C MET A 1 -17.44 -14.14 -14.80
N SER A 2 -16.28 -13.47 -14.80
CA SER A 2 -15.12 -13.94 -14.01
C SER A 2 -15.41 -13.89 -12.51
N LEU A 3 -15.00 -14.93 -11.76
CA LEU A 3 -15.17 -15.05 -10.31
C LEU A 3 -14.72 -13.80 -9.53
N ASN A 4 -13.69 -13.11 -10.03
CA ASN A 4 -13.16 -11.89 -9.43
C ASN A 4 -14.11 -10.69 -9.58
N LYS A 5 -14.86 -10.61 -10.68
CA LYS A 5 -15.85 -9.55 -10.92
C LYS A 5 -17.04 -9.72 -9.98
N VAL A 6 -17.49 -10.96 -9.75
CA VAL A 6 -18.57 -11.29 -8.80
C VAL A 6 -18.17 -10.88 -7.38
N LYS A 7 -16.99 -11.28 -6.91
CA LYS A 7 -16.50 -10.96 -5.56
C LYS A 7 -16.39 -9.45 -5.31
N ARG A 8 -15.88 -8.70 -6.30
CA ARG A 8 -15.77 -7.23 -6.21
C ARG A 8 -17.15 -6.58 -6.10
N ASN A 9 -18.13 -7.05 -6.87
CA ASN A 9 -19.49 -6.53 -6.82
C ASN A 9 -20.18 -6.82 -5.48
N ILE A 10 -20.04 -8.03 -4.95
CA ILE A 10 -20.59 -8.41 -3.63
C ILE A 10 -19.99 -7.51 -2.54
N ARG A 11 -18.68 -7.31 -2.56
CA ARG A 11 -18.00 -6.46 -1.57
C ARG A 11 -18.45 -5.01 -1.66
N HIS A 12 -18.63 -4.47 -2.86
CA HIS A 12 -19.14 -3.11 -3.06
C HIS A 12 -20.56 -2.97 -2.48
N ILE A 13 -21.43 -3.94 -2.73
CA ILE A 13 -22.80 -3.96 -2.17
C ILE A 13 -22.74 -4.03 -0.63
N LEU A 14 -21.91 -4.91 -0.07
CA LEU A 14 -21.71 -5.01 1.38
C LEU A 14 -21.23 -3.69 1.97
N HIS A 15 -20.26 -3.02 1.35
CA HIS A 15 -19.77 -1.72 1.80
C HIS A 15 -20.90 -0.68 1.82
N GLU A 16 -21.65 -0.56 0.74
CA GLU A 16 -22.77 0.38 0.63
C GLU A 16 -23.86 0.10 1.67
N VAL A 17 -24.24 -1.15 1.85
CA VAL A 17 -25.24 -1.59 2.83
C VAL A 17 -24.77 -1.24 4.24
N VAL A 18 -23.54 -1.59 4.60
CA VAL A 18 -22.97 -1.31 5.92
C VAL A 18 -22.84 0.19 6.18
N VAL A 19 -22.43 0.97 5.19
CA VAL A 19 -22.29 2.43 5.33
C VAL A 19 -23.66 3.12 5.33
N LYS A 20 -24.71 2.57 4.72
CA LYS A 20 -26.05 3.19 4.71
C LYS A 20 -26.90 2.80 5.91
N ILE A 21 -26.84 1.55 6.36
CA ILE A 21 -27.69 1.03 7.44
C ILE A 21 -27.18 1.45 8.82
N PHE A 22 -25.86 1.51 9.03
CA PHE A 22 -25.34 1.78 10.37
C PHE A 22 -25.36 3.28 10.72
N PRO A 23 -25.98 3.67 11.86
CA PRO A 23 -26.02 5.06 12.30
C PRO A 23 -24.60 5.60 12.59
N LYS A 24 -24.41 6.91 12.39
CA LYS A 24 -23.10 7.59 12.45
C LYS A 24 -22.34 7.33 13.76
N SER A 25 -23.05 7.20 14.88
CA SER A 25 -22.48 6.94 16.21
C SER A 25 -21.86 5.55 16.33
N ILE A 26 -22.52 4.52 15.78
CA ILE A 26 -22.00 3.14 15.77
C ILE A 26 -20.81 3.04 14.80
N ARG A 27 -20.90 3.74 13.66
CA ARG A 27 -19.82 3.79 12.68
C ARG A 27 -18.53 4.33 13.29
N LYS A 28 -18.58 5.48 13.96
CA LYS A 28 -17.39 6.07 14.61
C LYS A 28 -16.79 5.18 15.71
N ARG A 29 -17.61 4.39 16.40
CA ARG A 29 -17.15 3.57 17.54
C ARG A 29 -16.56 2.22 17.12
N TYR A 30 -17.11 1.61 16.07
CA TYR A 30 -16.79 0.23 15.68
C TYR A 30 -16.12 0.10 14.31
N PHE A 31 -16.30 1.08 13.41
CA PHE A 31 -15.72 1.04 12.08
C PHE A 31 -14.52 1.98 11.98
N LEU A 32 -13.43 1.46 11.41
CA LEU A 32 -12.30 2.27 10.98
C LEU A 32 -12.70 3.09 9.76
N SER A 33 -12.27 4.35 9.72
CA SER A 33 -12.20 5.11 8.49
C SER A 33 -11.12 4.54 7.56
N CYS A 34 -11.21 4.82 6.26
CA CYS A 34 -10.19 4.40 5.30
C CYS A 34 -8.80 4.99 5.64
N GLN A 35 -8.76 6.21 6.18
CA GLN A 35 -7.54 6.89 6.61
C GLN A 35 -6.90 6.19 7.81
N GLU A 36 -7.67 5.80 8.82
CA GLU A 36 -7.14 5.05 9.95
C GLU A 36 -6.67 3.65 9.50
N ALA A 37 -7.43 3.01 8.61
CA ALA A 37 -7.05 1.72 8.05
C ALA A 37 -5.74 1.79 7.24
N SER A 38 -5.50 2.86 6.46
CA SER A 38 -4.25 3.04 5.73
C SER A 38 -3.06 3.25 6.67
N LEU A 39 -3.22 4.05 7.73
CA LEU A 39 -2.18 4.23 8.76
C LEU A 39 -1.86 2.91 9.48
N MET A 40 -2.88 2.12 9.82
CA MET A 40 -2.70 0.81 10.43
C MET A 40 -2.03 -0.21 9.49
N LEU A 41 -2.19 -0.08 8.17
CA LEU A 41 -1.54 -0.96 7.20
C LEU A 41 -0.03 -0.74 7.11
N GLU A 42 0.43 0.48 7.42
CA GLU A 42 1.84 0.87 7.40
C GLU A 42 2.57 0.38 8.65
N ASP A 43 1.95 0.47 9.84
CA ASP A 43 2.57 0.09 11.12
C ASP A 43 1.97 -1.20 11.73
N LYS A 44 1.95 -2.28 10.94
CA LYS A 44 1.35 -3.57 11.36
C LYS A 44 1.99 -4.19 12.60
N SER A 45 3.26 -3.88 12.89
CA SER A 45 4.01 -4.42 14.04
C SER A 45 3.48 -3.95 15.40
N ARG A 46 2.72 -2.84 15.43
CA ARG A 46 2.27 -2.21 16.69
C ARG A 46 0.79 -2.38 16.98
N LEU A 47 0.09 -3.23 16.21
CA LEU A 47 -1.35 -3.41 16.36
C LEU A 47 -1.67 -4.44 17.45
N ASN A 48 -2.53 -4.04 18.39
CA ASN A 48 -3.14 -4.98 19.34
C ASN A 48 -4.16 -5.89 18.63
N LEU A 49 -4.48 -7.05 19.20
CA LEU A 49 -5.41 -8.04 18.61
C LEU A 49 -6.76 -7.42 18.17
N LEU A 50 -7.33 -6.55 19.00
CA LEU A 50 -8.60 -5.89 18.70
C LEU A 50 -8.50 -4.92 17.51
N GLN A 51 -7.36 -4.22 17.37
CA GLN A 51 -7.10 -3.35 16.23
C GLN A 51 -6.91 -4.17 14.95
N GLN A 52 -6.25 -5.32 15.06
CA GLN A 52 -6.06 -6.23 13.95
C GLN A 52 -7.39 -6.82 13.45
N LEU A 53 -8.30 -7.18 14.36
CA LEU A 53 -9.66 -7.61 14.01
C LEU A 53 -10.45 -6.51 13.30
N LYS A 54 -10.43 -5.28 13.84
CA LYS A 54 -11.08 -4.12 13.21
C LYS A 54 -10.53 -3.86 11.81
N LEU A 55 -9.22 -3.90 11.64
CA LEU A 55 -8.57 -3.72 10.34
C LEU A 55 -8.96 -4.83 9.36
N ASN A 56 -8.95 -6.09 9.79
CA ASN A 56 -9.35 -7.21 8.95
C ASN A 56 -10.80 -7.10 8.49
N PHE A 57 -11.70 -6.70 9.39
CA PHE A 57 -13.08 -6.45 9.03
C PHE A 57 -13.24 -5.28 8.05
N HIS A 58 -12.53 -4.16 8.26
CA HIS A 58 -12.52 -3.05 7.32
C HIS A 58 -12.03 -3.49 5.93
N LEU A 59 -10.94 -4.27 5.85
CA LEU A 59 -10.43 -4.81 4.59
C LEU A 59 -11.38 -5.81 3.93
N PHE A 60 -12.18 -6.54 4.72
CA PHE A 60 -13.16 -7.47 4.18
C PHE A 60 -14.27 -6.75 3.40
N ILE A 61 -14.72 -5.59 3.90
CA ILE A 61 -15.81 -4.81 3.30
C ILE A 61 -15.33 -3.73 2.32
N CYS A 62 -14.16 -3.13 2.57
CA CYS A 62 -13.66 -2.01 1.78
C CYS A 62 -12.74 -2.51 0.65
N GLN A 63 -13.22 -2.37 -0.59
CA GLN A 63 -12.43 -2.74 -1.77
C GLN A 63 -11.21 -1.82 -1.93
N CYS A 64 -11.38 -0.51 -1.75
CA CYS A 64 -10.29 0.47 -1.90
C CYS A 64 -9.11 0.17 -0.95
N CYS A 65 -9.38 -0.10 0.32
CA CYS A 65 -8.33 -0.43 1.28
C CYS A 65 -7.70 -1.81 1.02
N THR A 66 -8.43 -2.75 0.43
CA THR A 66 -7.84 -4.02 -0.04
C THR A 66 -6.86 -3.79 -1.18
N ASP A 67 -7.26 -2.99 -2.17
CA ASP A 67 -6.40 -2.68 -3.30
C ASP A 67 -5.15 -1.91 -2.85
N TYR A 68 -5.31 -0.95 -1.93
CA TYR A 68 -4.18 -0.24 -1.30
C TYR A 68 -3.23 -1.19 -0.58
N LYS A 69 -3.75 -2.13 0.24
CA LYS A 69 -2.94 -3.16 0.89
C LYS A 69 -2.13 -3.98 -0.12
N SER A 70 -2.75 -4.40 -1.22
CA SER A 70 -2.05 -5.15 -2.27
C SER A 70 -0.96 -4.32 -2.93
N GLN A 71 -1.21 -3.04 -3.21
CA GLN A 71 -0.20 -2.13 -3.76
C GLN A 71 1.00 -1.96 -2.82
N ILE A 72 0.78 -1.70 -1.53
CA ILE A 72 1.86 -1.62 -0.52
C ILE A 72 2.67 -2.91 -0.47
N MET A 73 2.01 -4.07 -0.50
CA MET A 73 2.70 -5.37 -0.45
C MET A 73 3.61 -5.56 -1.67
N ILE A 74 3.13 -5.21 -2.87
CA ILE A 74 3.91 -5.26 -4.10
C ILE A 74 5.13 -4.34 -4.00
N ILE A 75 4.94 -3.08 -3.59
CA ILE A 75 6.02 -2.11 -3.40
C ILE A 75 7.05 -2.66 -2.41
N THR A 76 6.59 -3.13 -1.25
CA THR A 76 7.47 -3.68 -0.20
C THR A 76 8.28 -4.87 -0.72
N GLN A 77 7.66 -5.75 -1.50
CA GLN A 77 8.33 -6.90 -2.08
C GLN A 77 9.41 -6.48 -3.09
N TYR A 78 9.12 -5.53 -3.97
CA TYR A 78 10.10 -5.03 -4.94
C TYR A 78 11.22 -4.21 -4.27
N SER A 79 10.90 -3.39 -3.28
CA SER A 79 11.90 -2.65 -2.51
C SER A 79 12.89 -3.58 -1.80
N LYS A 80 12.40 -4.70 -1.22
CA LYS A 80 13.27 -5.74 -0.64
C LYS A 80 14.15 -6.44 -1.67
N LYS A 81 13.67 -6.60 -2.91
CA LYS A 81 14.49 -7.15 -3.99
C LYS A 81 15.57 -6.15 -4.43
N LEU A 82 15.26 -4.86 -4.49
CA LEU A 82 16.22 -3.81 -4.85
C LEU A 82 17.43 -3.78 -3.89
N THR A 83 17.20 -3.91 -2.59
CA THR A 83 18.29 -3.93 -1.60
C THR A 83 19.18 -5.17 -1.70
N GLN A 84 18.73 -6.22 -2.38
CA GLN A 84 19.48 -7.44 -2.63
C GLN A 84 20.27 -7.41 -3.95
N ILE A 85 20.04 -6.41 -4.81
CA ILE A 85 20.78 -6.26 -6.06
C ILE A 85 22.22 -5.82 -5.72
N LYS A 86 23.14 -6.78 -5.78
CA LYS A 86 24.57 -6.47 -5.82
C LYS A 86 24.91 -5.99 -7.23
N LEU A 87 25.29 -4.71 -7.35
CA LEU A 87 25.81 -4.18 -8.61
C LEU A 87 27.10 -4.92 -8.97
N THR A 88 27.16 -5.44 -10.19
CA THR A 88 28.43 -5.92 -10.77
C THR A 88 29.40 -4.76 -10.94
N ASP A 89 30.70 -5.06 -10.96
CA ASP A 89 31.73 -4.01 -11.08
C ASP A 89 31.57 -3.20 -12.37
N LYS A 90 31.22 -3.86 -13.50
CA LYS A 90 30.88 -3.18 -14.76
C LYS A 90 29.70 -2.19 -14.63
N GLN A 91 28.69 -2.53 -13.81
CA GLN A 91 27.54 -1.63 -13.60
C GLN A 91 27.91 -0.46 -12.70
N LYS A 92 28.75 -0.68 -11.67
CA LYS A 92 29.28 0.41 -10.83
C LYS A 92 30.11 1.39 -11.65
N ASP A 93 30.99 0.89 -12.52
CA ASP A 93 31.82 1.73 -13.38
C ASP A 93 30.99 2.57 -14.35
N LYS A 94 29.90 2.01 -14.89
CA LYS A 94 28.96 2.74 -15.75
C LYS A 94 28.21 3.83 -15.00
N ILE A 95 27.83 3.60 -13.73
CA ILE A 95 27.17 4.60 -12.89
C ILE A 95 28.15 5.72 -12.52
N LEU A 96 29.37 5.38 -12.09
CA LEU A 96 30.41 6.36 -11.72
C LEU A 96 30.83 7.23 -12.91
N SER A 97 31.00 6.62 -14.09
CA SER A 97 31.30 7.38 -15.31
C SER A 97 30.15 8.28 -15.74
N SER A 98 28.89 7.86 -15.52
CA SER A 98 27.71 8.70 -15.77
C SER A 98 27.61 9.87 -14.78
N GLN A 99 27.87 9.65 -13.49
CA GLN A 99 27.95 10.72 -12.49
C GLN A 99 29.04 11.73 -12.84
N LYS A 100 30.24 11.27 -13.20
CA LYS A 100 31.34 12.14 -13.63
C LYS A 100 30.95 13.00 -14.83
N LYS A 101 30.21 12.45 -15.81
CA LYS A 101 29.72 13.21 -16.97
C LYS A 101 28.72 14.30 -16.57
N VAL A 102 27.82 14.02 -15.62
CA VAL A 102 26.84 15.00 -15.13
C VAL A 102 27.54 16.14 -14.38
N ILE A 103 28.44 15.81 -13.45
CA ILE A 103 29.23 16.81 -12.71
C ILE A 103 30.03 17.69 -13.69
N LYS A 104 30.67 17.07 -14.68
CA LYS A 104 31.44 17.81 -15.69
C LYS A 104 30.53 18.76 -16.47
N LYS A 105 29.34 18.35 -16.89
CA LYS A 105 28.36 19.23 -17.57
C LYS A 105 27.91 20.41 -16.70
N ILE A 106 27.66 20.19 -15.41
CA ILE A 106 27.26 21.26 -14.48
C ILE A 106 28.39 22.28 -14.35
N ASN A 107 29.63 21.81 -14.15
CA ASN A 107 30.80 22.68 -14.01
C ASN A 107 31.26 23.33 -15.33
N SER A 108 30.81 22.82 -16.48
CA SER A 108 31.10 23.44 -17.80
C SER A 108 30.08 24.52 -18.19
N ASN A 109 28.98 24.63 -17.45
CA ASN A 109 27.90 25.60 -17.66
C ASN A 109 27.91 26.72 -16.60
N GLN A 110 28.94 26.76 -15.74
CA GLN A 110 29.33 27.91 -14.89
C GLN A 110 30.53 28.60 -15.54
#